data_AF-A0A6M2ECH6-F1
#
_entry.id   AF-A0A6M2ECH6-F1
#
_cell.length_a   1.000
_cell.length_b   1.000
_cell.length_c   1.000
_cell.angle_alpha   90.00
_cell.angle_beta   90.00
_cell.angle_gamma   90.00
#
_symmetry.space_group_name_H-M   'P 1'
#
loop_
_entity.id
_entity.type
_entity.pdbx_description
1 polymer ?
#
loop_
_entity_poly.entity_id
_entity_poly.type
_entity_poly.pdbx_seq_one_letter_code
_entity_poly.pdbx_strand_id
1 'polypeptide(L)'
;MTKATEGESVTLDLLKVKMAEFAKERNWDQFHSPRNLLLALVGEVGELSEIFQWRGEVPKGLPDWKEEDKVHLGEELSDVLLYLVRLSDICGVDLGKAALRKVGVNAIKYPVGSKGSSKET
;
A
#
# COMPACT_ATOMS: atom_id res chain seq x y z
N MET A 1 22.55 -11.35 -0.12
CA MET A 1 21.96 -11.28 1.23
C MET A 1 22.31 -9.94 1.83
N THR A 2 21.50 -8.91 1.56
CA THR A 2 21.72 -7.57 2.10
C THR A 2 20.87 -7.45 3.36
N LYS A 3 21.52 -7.59 4.53
CA LYS A 3 20.93 -7.19 5.81
C LYS A 3 20.57 -5.72 5.71
N ALA A 4 19.30 -5.38 5.84
CA ALA A 4 18.89 -4.01 6.11
C ALA A 4 19.60 -3.57 7.40
N THR A 5 20.43 -2.54 7.31
CA THR A 5 21.14 -1.95 8.44
C THR A 5 20.14 -1.15 9.28
N GLU A 6 20.08 -1.44 10.59
CA GLU A 6 19.30 -0.67 11.56
C GLU A 6 19.61 0.82 11.42
N GLY A 7 18.62 1.62 11.01
CA GLY A 7 18.73 3.08 10.88
C GLY A 7 18.31 3.67 9.52
N GLU A 8 18.14 2.85 8.48
CA GLU A 8 17.65 3.35 7.19
C GLU A 8 16.12 3.37 7.18
N SER A 9 15.51 4.56 7.09
CA SER A 9 14.06 4.68 6.97
C SER A 9 13.60 4.15 5.61
N VAL A 10 12.61 3.26 5.60
CA VAL A 10 12.01 2.78 4.36
C VAL A 10 11.24 3.92 3.69
N THR A 11 11.61 4.25 2.45
CA THR A 11 10.96 5.29 1.64
C THR A 11 10.28 4.69 0.41
N LEU A 12 9.31 5.40 -0.18
CA LEU A 12 8.67 4.98 -1.43
C LEU A 12 9.69 4.87 -2.57
N ASP A 13 10.70 5.73 -2.61
CA ASP A 13 11.77 5.65 -3.60
C ASP A 13 12.66 4.43 -3.40
N LEU A 14 12.98 4.07 -2.15
CA LEU A 14 13.69 2.84 -1.85
C LEU A 14 12.90 1.61 -2.31
N LEU A 15 11.61 1.54 -1.96
CA LEU A 15 10.74 0.44 -2.36
C LEU A 15 10.62 0.34 -3.88
N LYS A 16 10.44 1.47 -4.58
CA LYS A 16 10.41 1.55 -6.04
C LYS A 16 11.66 0.92 -6.68
N VAL A 17 12.85 1.31 -6.19
CA VAL A 17 14.12 0.74 -6.67
C VAL A 17 14.19 -0.75 -6.40
N LYS A 18 13.86 -1.20 -5.17
CA LYS A 18 13.89 -2.62 -4.81
C LYS A 18 12.96 -3.46 -5.67
N MET A 19 11.76 -2.96 -5.98
CA MET A 19 10.81 -3.66 -6.84
C MET A 19 11.25 -3.71 -8.29
N ALA A 20 11.84 -2.63 -8.81
CA ALA A 20 12.38 -2.59 -10.16
C ALA A 20 13.54 -3.59 -10.32
N GLU A 21 14.45 -3.64 -9.35
CA GLU A 21 15.55 -4.61 -9.31
C GLU A 21 15.02 -6.04 -9.26
N PHE A 22 14.10 -6.33 -8.34
CA PHE A 22 13.50 -7.65 -8.16
C PHE A 22 12.81 -8.16 -9.44
N ALA A 23 12.06 -7.29 -10.11
CA ALA A 23 11.37 -7.61 -11.36
C ALA A 23 12.36 -7.87 -12.50
N LYS A 24 13.40 -7.02 -12.63
CA LYS A 24 14.43 -7.15 -13.65
C LYS A 24 15.22 -8.45 -13.50
N GLU A 25 15.62 -8.81 -12.29
CA GLU A 25 16.34 -10.06 -11.99
C GLU A 25 15.58 -11.31 -12.44
N ARG A 26 14.24 -11.24 -12.44
CA ARG A 26 13.34 -12.35 -12.83
C ARG A 26 12.83 -12.22 -14.26
N ASN A 27 13.25 -11.20 -15.00
CA ASN A 27 12.74 -10.86 -16.33
C ASN A 27 11.20 -10.71 -16.34
N TRP A 28 10.64 -10.15 -15.27
CA TRP A 28 9.19 -9.98 -15.09
C TRP A 28 8.65 -8.69 -15.68
N ASP A 29 9.51 -7.78 -16.12
CA ASP A 29 9.08 -6.50 -16.71
C ASP A 29 8.14 -6.69 -17.92
N GLN A 30 8.25 -7.81 -18.63
CA GLN A 30 7.33 -8.18 -19.72
C GLN A 30 5.87 -8.38 -19.27
N PHE A 31 5.63 -8.71 -18.01
CA PHE A 31 4.31 -8.93 -17.44
C PHE A 31 3.76 -7.69 -16.73
N HIS A 32 4.61 -6.71 -16.43
CA HIS A 32 4.31 -5.50 -15.66
C HIS A 32 3.71 -4.37 -16.51
N SER A 33 2.67 -4.67 -17.30
CA SER A 33 1.84 -3.62 -17.89
C SER A 33 1.01 -2.91 -16.80
N PRO A 34 0.65 -1.62 -16.96
CA PRO A 34 -0.19 -0.90 -15.99
C PRO A 34 -1.47 -1.65 -15.61
N ARG A 35 -2.15 -2.25 -16.60
CA ARG A 35 -3.38 -3.02 -16.37
C ARG A 35 -3.12 -4.26 -15.51
N ASN A 36 -2.05 -5.00 -15.79
CA ASN A 36 -1.77 -6.23 -15.04
C ASN A 36 -1.40 -5.92 -13.59
N LEU A 37 -0.60 -4.88 -13.36
CA LEU A 37 -0.26 -4.42 -12.01
C LEU A 37 -1.49 -3.92 -11.24
N LEU A 38 -2.41 -3.22 -11.90
CA LEU A 38 -3.69 -2.84 -11.28
C LEU A 38 -4.52 -4.06 -10.89
N LEU A 39 -4.60 -5.07 -11.74
CA LEU A 39 -5.36 -6.29 -11.43
C LEU A 39 -4.71 -7.09 -10.30
N ALA A 40 -3.38 -7.17 -10.25
CA ALA A 40 -2.66 -7.77 -9.14
C ALA A 40 -2.94 -7.01 -7.82
N LEU A 41 -2.84 -5.68 -7.84
CA LEU A 41 -3.20 -4.83 -6.70
C LEU A 41 -4.63 -5.10 -6.19
N VAL A 42 -5.60 -5.28 -7.09
CA VAL A 42 -6.98 -5.63 -6.70
C VAL A 42 -7.05 -7.01 -6.04
N GLY A 43 -6.24 -7.97 -6.51
CA GLY A 43 -6.08 -9.28 -5.88
C GLY A 43 -5.63 -9.15 -4.42
N GLU A 44 -4.53 -8.43 -4.18
CA GLU A 44 -3.98 -8.23 -2.82
C GLU A 44 -4.96 -7.47 -1.90
N VAL A 45 -5.74 -6.53 -2.45
CA VAL A 45 -6.82 -5.89 -1.67
C VAL A 45 -7.91 -6.90 -1.31
N GLY A 46 -8.16 -7.88 -2.18
CA GLY A 46 -9.01 -9.03 -1.89
C GLY A 46 -8.48 -9.88 -0.75
N GLU A 47 -7.22 -10.30 -0.81
CA GLU A 47 -6.56 -11.08 0.25
C GLU A 47 -6.55 -10.33 1.59
N LEU A 48 -6.21 -9.05 1.57
CA LEU A 48 -6.35 -8.17 2.74
C LEU A 48 -7.79 -8.14 3.28
N SER A 49 -8.79 -8.12 2.40
CA SER A 49 -10.20 -8.11 2.80
C SER A 49 -10.62 -9.44 3.44
N GLU A 50 -10.09 -10.56 2.99
CA GLU A 50 -10.38 -11.90 3.53
C GLU A 50 -9.99 -12.03 5.01
N ILE A 51 -8.95 -11.31 5.45
CA ILE A 51 -8.55 -11.25 6.87
C ILE A 51 -9.66 -10.68 7.76
N PHE A 52 -10.47 -9.76 7.23
CA PHE A 52 -11.52 -9.07 7.97
C PHE A 52 -12.93 -9.60 7.68
N GLN A 53 -13.15 -10.38 6.62
CA GLN A 53 -14.47 -10.69 6.08
C GLN A 53 -15.47 -11.30 7.10
N TRP A 54 -14.98 -12.05 8.09
CA TRP A 54 -15.78 -12.69 9.14
C TRP A 54 -15.56 -12.09 10.52
N ARG A 55 -14.80 -11.00 10.62
CA ARG A 55 -14.60 -10.26 11.86
C ARG A 55 -15.72 -9.24 11.99
N GLY A 56 -16.33 -9.15 13.17
CA GLY A 56 -17.29 -8.09 13.49
C GLY A 56 -16.58 -6.73 13.59
N GLU A 57 -17.02 -5.87 14.50
CA GLU A 57 -16.26 -4.65 14.79
C GLU A 57 -14.85 -4.99 15.29
N VAL A 58 -13.82 -4.52 14.58
CA VAL A 58 -12.43 -4.73 14.95
C VAL A 58 -11.90 -3.51 15.73
N PRO A 59 -11.53 -3.67 17.01
CA PRO A 59 -11.03 -2.55 17.80
C PRO A 59 -9.65 -2.08 17.32
N LYS A 60 -9.40 -0.77 17.48
CA LYS A 60 -8.10 -0.16 17.18
C LYS A 60 -6.98 -0.85 17.96
N GLY A 61 -5.88 -1.15 17.27
CA GLY A 61 -4.70 -1.78 17.88
C GLY A 61 -4.79 -3.30 17.98
N LEU A 62 -5.89 -3.91 17.53
CA LEU A 62 -6.04 -5.36 17.39
C LEU A 62 -5.70 -6.15 18.68
N PRO A 63 -6.20 -5.75 19.87
CA PRO A 63 -5.84 -6.36 21.15
C PRO A 63 -6.14 -7.86 21.21
N ASP A 64 -7.21 -8.31 20.56
CA ASP A 64 -7.67 -9.71 20.59
C ASP A 64 -7.10 -10.56 19.44
N TRP A 65 -6.19 -10.00 18.64
CA TRP A 65 -5.57 -10.71 17.52
C TRP A 65 -4.30 -11.40 18.00
N LYS A 66 -4.10 -12.62 17.51
CA LYS A 66 -2.84 -13.33 17.72
C LYS A 66 -1.72 -12.67 16.91
N GLU A 67 -0.49 -12.88 17.33
CA GLU A 67 0.67 -12.36 16.59
C GLU A 67 0.75 -12.91 15.16
N GLU A 68 0.38 -14.17 14.94
CA GLU A 68 0.28 -14.76 13.59
C GLU A 68 -0.71 -14.00 12.68
N ASP A 69 -1.86 -13.57 13.21
CA ASP A 69 -2.84 -12.79 12.45
C ASP A 69 -2.29 -11.40 12.10
N LYS A 70 -1.52 -10.79 13.00
CA LYS A 70 -0.91 -9.46 12.80
C LYS A 70 0.23 -9.51 11.78
N VAL A 71 1.01 -10.59 11.79
CA VAL A 71 2.04 -10.84 10.78
C VAL A 71 1.39 -10.97 9.41
N HIS A 72 0.38 -11.82 9.28
CA HIS A 72 -0.34 -12.00 8.02
C HIS A 72 -0.98 -10.70 7.53
N LEU A 73 -1.63 -9.94 8.42
CA LEU A 73 -2.12 -8.60 8.09
C LEU A 73 -1.01 -7.67 7.58
N GLY A 74 0.19 -7.73 8.17
CA GLY A 74 1.34 -6.97 7.73
C GLY A 74 1.84 -7.37 6.34
N GLU A 75 1.76 -8.66 5.99
CA GLU A 75 2.10 -9.19 4.67
C GLU A 75 1.14 -8.62 3.61
N GLU A 76 -0.18 -8.77 3.80
CA GLU A 76 -1.18 -8.29 2.83
C GLU A 76 -1.18 -6.76 2.67
N LEU A 77 -0.99 -6.02 3.78
CA LEU A 77 -0.80 -4.56 3.70
C LEU A 77 0.46 -4.19 2.91
N SER A 78 1.51 -4.99 3.02
CA SER A 78 2.76 -4.78 2.29
C SER A 78 2.59 -5.08 0.81
N ASP A 79 1.88 -6.15 0.45
CA ASP A 79 1.65 -6.50 -0.96
C ASP A 79 0.81 -5.43 -1.67
N VAL A 80 -0.24 -4.91 -1.04
CA VAL A 80 -0.99 -3.75 -1.54
C VAL A 80 -0.07 -2.53 -1.75
N LEU A 81 0.80 -2.22 -0.79
CA LEU A 81 1.75 -1.11 -0.90
C LEU A 81 2.72 -1.32 -2.06
N LEU A 82 3.31 -2.51 -2.17
CA LEU A 82 4.32 -2.85 -3.15
C LEU A 82 3.75 -2.77 -4.57
N TYR A 83 2.59 -3.37 -4.84
CA TYR A 83 1.96 -3.24 -6.16
C TYR A 83 1.56 -1.81 -6.48
N LEU A 84 1.08 -1.02 -5.50
CA LEU A 84 0.78 0.39 -5.73
C LEU A 84 2.04 1.20 -6.09
N VAL A 85 3.16 0.95 -5.40
CA VAL A 85 4.46 1.57 -5.70
C VAL A 85 4.92 1.17 -7.10
N ARG A 86 4.89 -0.12 -7.45
CA ARG A 86 5.31 -0.59 -8.78
C ARG A 86 4.41 -0.06 -9.89
N LEU A 87 3.09 -0.01 -9.67
CA LEU A 87 2.16 0.60 -10.61
C LEU A 87 2.47 2.08 -10.83
N SER A 88 2.76 2.83 -9.76
CA SER A 88 3.12 4.25 -9.87
C SER A 88 4.40 4.46 -10.70
N ASP A 89 5.40 3.60 -10.50
CA ASP A 89 6.67 3.63 -11.23
C ASP A 89 6.47 3.39 -12.73
N ILE A 90 5.75 2.31 -13.09
CA ILE A 90 5.43 2.00 -14.48
C ILE A 90 4.59 3.10 -15.15
N CYS A 91 3.73 3.78 -14.39
CA CYS A 91 2.92 4.89 -14.88
C CYS A 91 3.66 6.24 -14.88
N GLY A 92 4.92 6.32 -14.41
CA GLY A 92 5.68 7.56 -14.32
C GLY A 92 5.11 8.57 -13.31
N VAL A 93 4.43 8.10 -12.27
CA VAL A 93 3.82 8.94 -11.23
C VAL A 93 4.71 8.97 -9.99
N ASP A 94 5.12 10.16 -9.57
CA ASP A 94 5.73 10.37 -8.27
C ASP A 94 4.67 10.23 -7.16
N LEU A 95 4.54 9.01 -6.63
CA LEU A 95 3.51 8.66 -5.65
C LEU A 95 3.63 9.49 -4.36
N GLY A 96 4.85 9.77 -3.90
CA GLY A 96 5.10 10.57 -2.70
C GLY A 96 4.59 12.00 -2.87
N LYS A 97 4.96 12.68 -3.96
CA LYS A 97 4.45 14.03 -4.26
C LYS A 97 2.94 14.03 -4.48
N ALA A 98 2.40 13.03 -5.17
CA ALA A 98 0.97 12.90 -5.40
C ALA A 98 0.18 12.75 -4.09
N ALA A 99 0.68 11.93 -3.16
CA ALA A 99 0.09 11.72 -1.84
C ALA A 99 0.10 13.00 -0.99
N LEU A 100 1.25 13.67 -0.89
CA LEU A 100 1.39 14.93 -0.14
C LEU A 100 0.44 16.02 -0.67
N ARG A 101 0.35 16.17 -2.00
CA ARG A 101 -0.61 17.08 -2.64
C ARG A 101 -2.05 16.71 -2.26
N LYS A 102 -2.40 15.42 -2.29
CA LYS A 102 -3.74 14.93 -1.97
C LYS A 102 -4.12 15.19 -0.51
N VAL A 103 -3.19 15.05 0.43
CA VAL A 103 -3.40 15.41 1.84
C VAL A 103 -3.76 16.90 1.97
N GLY A 104 -3.01 17.79 1.31
CA GLY A 104 -3.33 19.23 1.31
C GLY A 104 -4.71 19.54 0.73
N VAL A 105 -5.09 18.90 -0.37
CA VAL A 105 -6.45 19.02 -0.95
C VAL A 105 -7.52 18.50 0.02
N ASN A 106 -7.27 17.38 0.69
CA ASN A 106 -8.22 16.82 1.66
C ASN A 106 -8.38 17.73 2.89
N ALA A 107 -7.32 18.39 3.35
CA ALA A 107 -7.39 19.34 4.46
C ALA A 107 -8.27 20.56 4.15
N ILE A 108 -8.29 21.01 2.89
CA ILE A 108 -9.21 22.07 2.43
C ILE A 108 -10.65 21.53 2.37
N LYS A 109 -10.84 20.30 1.87
CA LYS A 109 -12.16 19.65 1.77
C LYS A 109 -12.78 19.35 3.14
N TYR A 110 -11.95 19.05 4.14
CA TYR A 110 -12.35 18.66 5.50
C TYR A 110 -11.59 19.49 6.54
N PRO A 111 -11.96 20.76 6.76
CA PRO A 111 -11.27 21.64 7.71
C PRO A 111 -11.46 21.20 9.16
N VAL A 112 -10.53 21.61 10.03
CA VAL A 112 -10.62 21.35 11.48
C VAL A 112 -11.94 21.90 12.02
N GLY A 113 -12.66 21.09 12.79
CA GLY A 113 -13.97 21.44 13.33
C GLY A 113 -15.16 21.12 12.42
N SER A 114 -14.93 20.71 11.17
CA SER A 114 -15.98 20.07 10.37
C SER A 114 -16.22 18.66 10.90
N LYS A 115 -17.42 18.41 11.46
CA LYS A 115 -17.88 17.02 11.65
C LYS A 115 -18.12 16.48 10.25
N GLY A 116 -17.27 15.56 9.80
CA GLY A 116 -17.26 15.07 8.41
C GLY A 116 -18.68 14.76 7.94
N SER A 117 -19.23 15.62 7.08
CA SER A 117 -20.48 15.31 6.39
C SER A 117 -20.05 14.42 5.22
N SER A 118 -20.17 13.11 5.39
CA SER A 118 -20.09 12.17 4.28
C SER A 118 -21.20 12.53 3.30
N LYS A 119 -20.88 13.33 2.28
CA LYS A 119 -21.63 13.31 1.04
C LYS A 119 -21.05 12.16 0.24
N GLU A 120 -21.70 11.01 0.36
CA GLU A 120 -21.57 9.91 -0.58
C GLU A 120 -21.89 10.44 -1.98
N THR A 121 -21.01 10.13 -2.94
CA THR A 121 -21.25 10.23 -4.39
C THR A 121 -20.69 8.98 -5.02
#